data_AF-A0A9D9Q5H4-F1
#
_entry.id   AF-A0A9D9Q5H4-F1
#
_cell.length_a   1.000
_cell.length_b   1.000
_cell.length_c   1.000
_cell.angle_alpha   90.00
_cell.angle_beta   90.00
_cell.angle_gamma   90.00
#
_symmetry.space_group_name_H-M   'P 1'
#
loop_
_entity.id
_entity.type
_entity.pdbx_description
1 polymer ?
#
loop_
_entity_poly.entity_id
_entity_poly.type
_entity_poly.pdbx_seq_one_letter_code
_entity_poly.pdbx_strand_id
1 'polypeptide(L)'
;MVKISKEAALAYHENGRPGKIEVKPTKSYRTQTDLSLAYSPGVAFPCLEIQEKPDDAYKYTDKGNLVAVISNGTAVLGLGDIGAMSGKPVMEGKGLLFKIYGGIDVFDIEVDEKDPEKFCEAVEKIAPTFGGINLEDIKAPECFYIEERLKKSLDIPVMHDDQHGTAIISAAGLKNALEVNGKDIKKVKIVVNGAGAAAISCTKLYMALGAQKENILMLDSKGVITSDRPGLNEQKLFFATDRRDVHTLAEAVNGADVFVGLSKGNVLTKEMVKTMAKDPVIFALANPVPEISYEDAMEARPDTLMATGRTDYPNQINNVIGFPYIFRGALDVHATAINEEMKMAAVHAIADLAKQPVPDVVNDVYHVNNLTFGREYFIPKPVDPRLITEVSAAVAKAAIDSGVARKNIENWDEYKNSLSVLLGQETKLTQKLYATAAAHPQRVVFAEAVHPTMLKAAVQAKA
;
A
#
# COMPACT_ATOMS: atom_id res chain seq x y z
N MET A 1 -19.71 -12.90 -5.63
CA MET A 1 -19.30 -11.48 -5.78
C MET A 1 -20.16 -10.83 -6.87
N VAL A 2 -20.60 -9.58 -6.68
CA VAL A 2 -21.46 -8.90 -7.66
C VAL A 2 -20.64 -8.52 -8.89
N LYS A 3 -21.09 -8.90 -10.09
CA LYS A 3 -20.47 -8.49 -11.35
C LYS A 3 -20.69 -6.98 -11.53
N ILE A 4 -19.63 -6.19 -11.47
CA ILE A 4 -19.71 -4.74 -11.66
C ILE A 4 -19.97 -4.45 -13.15
N SER A 5 -21.13 -3.87 -13.46
CA SER A 5 -21.45 -3.42 -14.83
C SER A 5 -20.99 -1.99 -15.07
N LYS A 6 -20.84 -1.61 -16.35
CA LYS A 6 -20.50 -0.23 -16.74
C LYS A 6 -21.55 0.75 -16.21
N GLU A 7 -22.83 0.39 -16.34
CA GLU A 7 -23.96 1.21 -15.92
C GLU A 7 -23.93 1.42 -14.40
N ALA A 8 -23.66 0.38 -13.62
CA ALA A 8 -23.53 0.49 -12.16
C ALA A 8 -22.35 1.38 -11.76
N ALA A 9 -21.20 1.25 -12.43
CA ALA A 9 -20.02 2.07 -12.16
C ALA A 9 -20.26 3.56 -12.49
N LEU A 10 -20.90 3.86 -13.63
CA LEU A 10 -21.24 5.24 -14.00
C LEU A 10 -22.29 5.84 -13.05
N ALA A 11 -23.35 5.09 -12.76
CA ALA A 11 -24.39 5.49 -11.83
C ALA A 11 -23.83 5.78 -10.42
N TYR A 12 -22.83 5.02 -9.96
CA TYR A 12 -22.15 5.27 -8.70
C TYR A 12 -21.41 6.62 -8.66
N HIS A 13 -20.88 7.10 -9.79
CA HIS A 13 -20.18 8.39 -9.86
C HIS A 13 -21.12 9.57 -10.14
N GLU A 14 -22.32 9.33 -10.68
CA GLU A 14 -23.27 10.36 -11.08
C GLU A 14 -24.34 10.65 -10.00
N ASN A 15 -24.88 9.60 -9.38
CA ASN A 15 -26.10 9.70 -8.58
C ASN A 15 -25.92 10.44 -7.25
N GLY A 16 -26.91 11.26 -6.90
CA GLY A 16 -26.93 12.06 -5.67
C GLY A 16 -26.08 13.32 -5.82
N ARG A 17 -24.76 13.17 -5.74
CA ARG A 17 -23.78 14.24 -5.98
C ARG A 17 -22.62 13.68 -6.77
N PRO A 18 -22.26 14.26 -7.93
CA PRO A 18 -21.15 13.77 -8.74
C PRO A 18 -19.82 13.75 -7.98
N GLY A 19 -19.02 12.71 -8.27
CA GLY A 19 -17.70 12.49 -7.66
C GLY A 19 -17.76 11.73 -6.33
N LYS A 20 -16.60 11.46 -5.74
CA LYS A 20 -16.48 10.61 -4.54
C LYS A 20 -16.07 11.33 -3.25
N ILE A 21 -15.69 12.59 -3.36
CA ILE A 21 -15.13 13.37 -2.25
C ILE A 21 -15.75 14.76 -2.18
N GLU A 22 -15.68 15.38 -1.00
CA GLU A 22 -16.13 16.75 -0.77
C GLU A 22 -15.30 17.43 0.34
N VAL A 23 -15.25 18.76 0.32
CA VAL A 23 -14.64 19.57 1.39
C VAL A 23 -15.71 19.93 2.42
N LYS A 24 -15.43 19.65 3.69
CA LYS A 24 -16.33 19.97 4.82
C LYS A 24 -15.61 20.82 5.88
N PRO A 25 -16.23 21.90 6.39
CA PRO A 25 -15.69 22.65 7.53
C PRO A 25 -15.57 21.77 8.78
N THR A 26 -14.45 21.91 9.51
CA THR A 26 -14.17 21.15 10.75
C THR A 26 -14.44 21.94 12.03
N LYS A 27 -14.67 23.26 11.93
CA LYS A 27 -14.97 24.17 13.05
C LYS A 27 -16.41 24.66 12.99
N SER A 28 -16.92 25.19 14.09
CA SER A 28 -18.23 25.89 14.11
C SER A 28 -18.22 27.08 13.15
N TYR A 29 -19.36 27.34 12.50
CA TYR A 29 -19.51 28.43 11.51
C TYR A 29 -20.90 29.08 11.58
N ARG A 30 -21.60 28.96 12.71
CA ARG A 30 -23.03 29.33 12.82
C ARG A 30 -23.27 30.70 13.43
N THR A 31 -22.29 31.25 14.13
CA THR A 31 -22.41 32.54 14.83
C THR A 31 -21.50 33.61 14.23
N GLN A 32 -21.78 34.88 14.54
CA GLN A 32 -20.87 35.98 14.18
C GLN A 32 -19.47 35.75 14.75
N THR A 33 -19.37 35.31 16.01
CA THR A 33 -18.11 34.96 16.66
C THR A 33 -17.37 33.86 15.89
N ASP A 34 -18.08 32.80 15.48
CA ASP A 34 -17.49 31.71 14.70
C ASP A 34 -16.88 32.24 13.39
N LEU A 35 -17.62 33.09 12.65
CA LEU A 35 -17.15 33.67 11.39
C LEU A 35 -15.98 34.63 11.58
N SER A 36 -15.99 35.42 12.67
CA SER A 36 -14.87 36.32 13.02
C SER A 36 -13.62 35.59 13.47
N LEU A 37 -13.74 34.36 13.99
CA LEU A 37 -12.61 33.48 14.31
C LEU A 37 -12.10 32.74 13.07
N ALA A 38 -13.01 32.22 12.25
CA ALA A 38 -12.69 31.47 11.04
C ALA A 38 -12.12 32.34 9.91
N TYR A 39 -12.46 33.64 9.89
CA TYR A 39 -12.01 34.59 8.89
C TYR A 39 -11.62 35.92 9.55
N SER A 40 -11.85 37.05 8.89
CA SER A 40 -11.48 38.35 9.43
C SER A 40 -12.33 38.76 10.65
N PRO A 41 -11.71 39.32 11.71
CA PRO A 41 -10.28 39.63 11.83
C PRO A 41 -9.42 38.49 12.43
N GLY A 42 -10.03 37.43 13.00
CA GLY A 42 -9.34 36.42 13.81
C GLY A 42 -8.29 35.61 13.05
N VAL A 43 -8.51 35.32 11.77
CA VAL A 43 -7.57 34.55 10.93
C VAL A 43 -6.19 35.22 10.80
N ALA A 44 -6.06 36.52 11.07
CA ALA A 44 -4.78 37.21 11.00
C ALA A 44 -3.78 36.69 12.06
N PHE A 45 -4.25 36.28 13.25
CA PHE A 45 -3.38 35.80 14.32
C PHE A 45 -2.61 34.52 13.96
N PRO A 46 -3.24 33.41 13.53
CA PRO A 46 -2.49 32.23 13.09
C PRO A 46 -1.57 32.51 11.89
N CYS A 47 -1.94 33.45 10.99
CA CYS A 47 -1.05 33.84 9.89
C CYS A 47 0.26 34.49 10.40
N LEU A 48 0.17 35.38 11.39
CA LEU A 48 1.35 36.02 11.99
C LEU A 48 2.21 35.00 12.76
N GLU A 49 1.58 34.09 13.51
CA GLU A 49 2.31 33.01 14.20
C GLU A 49 3.08 32.12 13.21
N ILE A 50 2.47 31.76 12.07
CA ILE A 50 3.13 30.98 11.02
C ILE A 50 4.24 31.80 10.33
N GLN A 51 4.05 33.10 10.15
CA GLN A 51 5.08 33.98 9.60
C GLN A 51 6.33 34.03 10.50
N GLU A 52 6.15 34.04 11.81
CA GLU A 52 7.24 33.99 12.78
C GLU A 52 7.87 32.59 12.89
N LYS A 53 7.04 31.54 12.85
CA LYS A 53 7.46 30.14 12.95
C LYS A 53 6.73 29.27 11.91
N PRO A 54 7.35 29.01 10.75
CA PRO A 54 6.70 28.29 9.64
C PRO A 54 6.11 26.92 10.01
N ASP A 55 6.76 26.18 10.91
CA ASP A 55 6.29 24.86 11.37
C ASP A 55 4.95 24.91 12.13
N ASP A 56 4.54 26.08 12.65
CA ASP A 56 3.23 26.23 13.27
C ASP A 56 2.08 26.11 12.26
N ALA A 57 2.37 26.02 10.96
CA ALA A 57 1.40 25.57 9.95
C ALA A 57 0.82 24.20 10.30
N TYR A 58 1.63 23.27 10.83
CA TYR A 58 1.15 21.96 11.30
C TYR A 58 0.22 22.04 12.52
N LYS A 59 0.23 23.17 13.25
CA LYS A 59 -0.59 23.40 14.44
C LYS A 59 -1.89 24.13 14.11
N TYR A 60 -1.83 25.14 13.25
CA TYR A 60 -2.95 26.04 12.99
C TYR A 60 -3.68 25.79 11.67
N THR A 61 -3.18 24.90 10.81
CA THR A 61 -3.86 24.50 9.56
C THR A 61 -4.06 22.99 9.50
N ASP A 62 -4.71 22.53 8.44
CA ASP A 62 -4.89 21.10 8.13
C ASP A 62 -3.66 20.47 7.45
N LYS A 63 -2.56 21.21 7.23
CA LYS A 63 -1.33 20.72 6.59
C LYS A 63 -0.85 19.39 7.18
N GLY A 64 -0.91 19.22 8.50
CA GLY A 64 -0.46 17.99 9.17
C GLY A 64 -1.29 16.73 8.87
N ASN A 65 -2.47 16.86 8.27
CA ASN A 65 -3.33 15.73 7.89
C ASN A 65 -3.68 15.71 6.39
N LEU A 66 -3.18 16.66 5.59
CA LEU A 66 -3.56 16.85 4.21
C LEU A 66 -2.52 16.29 3.24
N VAL A 67 -2.93 15.39 2.35
CA VAL A 67 -2.08 14.79 1.31
C VAL A 67 -2.55 15.23 -0.07
N ALA A 68 -1.59 15.53 -0.96
CA ALA A 68 -1.88 15.68 -2.39
C ALA A 68 -1.77 14.33 -3.09
N VAL A 69 -2.82 13.87 -3.76
CA VAL A 69 -2.73 12.78 -4.73
C VAL A 69 -2.52 13.41 -6.10
N ILE A 70 -1.30 13.30 -6.64
CA ILE A 70 -0.89 14.02 -7.85
C ILE A 70 -0.63 13.06 -9.00
N SER A 71 -1.25 13.32 -10.15
CA SER A 71 -1.04 12.56 -11.38
C SER A 71 -1.09 13.47 -12.61
N ASN A 72 -0.44 13.06 -13.70
CA ASN A 72 -0.67 13.62 -15.04
C ASN A 72 -1.46 12.68 -15.97
N GLY A 73 -1.96 11.55 -15.44
CA GLY A 73 -2.81 10.61 -16.17
C GLY A 73 -2.10 9.87 -17.30
N THR A 74 -0.77 9.74 -17.24
CA THR A 74 0.03 9.11 -18.30
C THR A 74 0.15 7.59 -18.19
N ALA A 75 -0.24 7.00 -17.05
CA ALA A 75 -0.21 5.56 -16.83
C ALA A 75 -1.40 5.09 -15.97
N VAL A 76 -2.61 5.54 -16.28
CA VAL A 76 -3.80 5.24 -15.47
C VAL A 76 -4.18 3.77 -15.57
N LEU A 77 -4.00 3.02 -14.48
CA LEU A 77 -4.32 1.58 -14.41
C LEU A 77 -3.68 0.80 -15.59
N GLY A 78 -4.46 -0.05 -16.27
CA GLY A 78 -4.07 -0.71 -17.52
C GLY A 78 -4.48 0.06 -18.79
N LEU A 79 -4.95 1.30 -18.66
CA LEU A 79 -5.46 2.13 -19.78
C LEU A 79 -4.36 2.94 -20.47
N GLY A 80 -3.24 3.17 -19.79
CA GLY A 80 -2.11 3.95 -20.29
C GLY A 80 -2.34 5.45 -20.21
N ASP A 81 -1.83 6.19 -21.19
CA ASP A 81 -1.93 7.65 -21.25
C ASP A 81 -3.32 8.06 -21.75
N ILE A 82 -4.20 8.39 -20.81
CA ILE A 82 -5.57 8.87 -21.06
C ILE A 82 -5.75 10.35 -20.71
N GLY A 83 -4.68 10.98 -20.23
CA GLY A 83 -4.63 12.39 -19.83
C GLY A 83 -5.17 12.66 -18.42
N ALA A 84 -4.73 13.78 -17.86
CA ALA A 84 -5.02 14.26 -16.51
C ALA A 84 -6.52 14.18 -16.15
N MET A 85 -7.40 14.76 -16.96
CA MET A 85 -8.83 14.82 -16.68
C MET A 85 -9.52 13.44 -16.70
N SER A 86 -9.08 12.53 -17.56
CA SER A 86 -9.63 11.16 -17.61
C SER A 86 -9.16 10.32 -16.41
N GLY A 87 -8.00 10.65 -15.84
CA GLY A 87 -7.46 10.02 -14.63
C GLY A 87 -8.16 10.45 -13.34
N LYS A 88 -8.84 11.59 -13.34
CA LYS A 88 -9.49 12.17 -12.15
C LYS A 88 -10.32 11.18 -11.32
N PRO A 89 -11.21 10.34 -11.90
CA PRO A 89 -11.95 9.38 -11.10
C PRO A 89 -11.04 8.43 -10.32
N VAL A 90 -9.89 8.03 -10.84
CA VAL A 90 -8.95 7.18 -10.08
C VAL A 90 -8.36 7.94 -8.90
N MET A 91 -7.97 9.20 -9.10
CA MET A 91 -7.40 10.06 -8.05
C MET A 91 -8.40 10.36 -6.94
N GLU A 92 -9.65 10.70 -7.26
CA GLU A 92 -10.73 10.83 -6.26
C GLU A 92 -10.93 9.52 -5.47
N GLY A 93 -10.79 8.37 -6.15
CA GLY A 93 -10.87 7.06 -5.54
C GLY A 93 -9.75 6.84 -4.51
N LYS A 94 -8.52 7.25 -4.85
CA LYS A 94 -7.39 7.24 -3.91
C LYS A 94 -7.64 8.14 -2.71
N GLY A 95 -8.17 9.35 -2.93
CA GLY A 95 -8.58 10.26 -1.86
C GLY A 95 -9.61 9.65 -0.90
N LEU A 96 -10.64 8.99 -1.44
CA LEU A 96 -11.61 8.24 -0.64
C LEU A 96 -10.93 7.16 0.23
N LEU A 97 -10.01 6.38 -0.34
CA LEU A 97 -9.31 5.31 0.36
C LEU A 97 -8.40 5.83 1.48
N PHE A 98 -7.65 6.92 1.22
CA PHE A 98 -6.89 7.63 2.26
C PHE A 98 -7.80 8.05 3.43
N LYS A 99 -8.99 8.56 3.12
CA LYS A 99 -9.91 9.03 4.16
C LYS A 99 -10.49 7.90 4.99
N ILE A 100 -10.98 6.83 4.38
CA ILE A 100 -11.68 5.76 5.11
C ILE A 100 -10.74 4.78 5.82
N TYR A 101 -9.49 4.65 5.35
CA TYR A 101 -8.51 3.73 5.95
C TYR A 101 -7.42 4.44 6.75
N GLY A 102 -7.07 5.68 6.43
CA GLY A 102 -6.06 6.46 7.17
C GLY A 102 -6.61 7.65 7.94
N GLY A 103 -7.89 8.03 7.75
CA GLY A 103 -8.43 9.29 8.23
C GLY A 103 -7.72 10.53 7.67
N ILE A 104 -7.01 10.37 6.56
CA ILE A 104 -6.21 11.40 5.91
C ILE A 104 -7.11 12.22 4.98
N ASP A 105 -6.97 13.54 5.06
CA ASP A 105 -7.65 14.44 4.14
C ASP A 105 -6.84 14.53 2.85
N VAL A 106 -7.53 14.57 1.70
CA VAL A 106 -6.87 14.55 0.39
C VAL A 106 -7.46 15.60 -0.52
N PHE A 107 -6.57 16.28 -1.27
CA PHE A 107 -6.91 16.85 -2.55
C PHE A 107 -6.25 16.04 -3.67
N ASP A 108 -7.05 15.63 -4.63
CA ASP A 108 -6.57 15.12 -5.91
C ASP A 108 -6.18 16.30 -6.82
N ILE A 109 -5.02 16.19 -7.47
CA ILE A 109 -4.42 17.23 -8.30
C ILE A 109 -4.00 16.62 -9.63
N GLU A 110 -4.83 16.81 -10.64
CA GLU A 110 -4.58 16.40 -12.02
C GLU A 110 -3.76 17.48 -12.75
N VAL A 111 -2.46 17.26 -12.92
CA VAL A 111 -1.55 18.20 -13.60
C VAL A 111 -1.47 17.84 -15.09
N ASP A 112 -2.00 18.70 -15.95
CA ASP A 112 -1.90 18.52 -17.41
C ASP A 112 -0.53 18.96 -17.96
N GLU A 113 0.54 18.30 -17.50
CA GLU A 113 1.92 18.52 -17.94
C GLU A 113 2.65 17.17 -18.07
N LYS A 114 3.29 16.98 -19.22
CA LYS A 114 4.01 15.75 -19.59
C LYS A 114 5.51 15.90 -19.49
N ASP A 115 6.02 17.13 -19.49
CA ASP A 115 7.42 17.43 -19.24
C ASP A 115 7.75 17.21 -17.74
N PRO A 116 8.66 16.28 -17.40
CA PRO A 116 8.96 15.97 -16.01
C PRO A 116 9.54 17.14 -15.20
N GLU A 117 10.28 18.05 -15.83
CA GLU A 117 10.84 19.24 -15.17
C GLU A 117 9.71 20.17 -14.74
N LYS A 118 8.84 20.54 -15.69
CA LYS A 118 7.72 21.45 -15.45
C LYS A 118 6.69 20.85 -14.50
N PHE A 119 6.47 19.54 -14.59
CA PHE A 119 5.63 18.81 -13.63
C PHE A 119 6.20 18.96 -12.22
N CYS A 120 7.50 18.72 -12.02
CA CYS A 120 8.13 18.90 -10.71
C CYS A 120 8.02 20.34 -10.21
N GLU A 121 8.28 21.33 -11.08
CA GLU A 121 8.13 22.74 -10.74
C GLU A 121 6.70 23.06 -10.25
N ALA A 122 5.68 22.58 -10.95
CA ALA A 122 4.29 22.79 -10.55
C ALA A 122 4.00 22.19 -9.15
N VAL A 123 4.47 20.97 -8.90
CA VAL A 123 4.33 20.29 -7.60
C VAL A 123 5.07 21.03 -6.50
N GLU A 124 6.30 21.48 -6.75
CA GLU A 124 7.12 22.24 -5.81
C GLU A 124 6.45 23.55 -5.39
N LYS A 125 5.75 24.23 -6.30
CA LYS A 125 5.04 25.48 -6.00
C LYS A 125 3.80 25.30 -5.13
N ILE A 126 3.14 24.14 -5.18
CA ILE A 126 1.93 23.87 -4.38
C ILE A 126 2.21 23.10 -3.07
N ALA A 127 3.42 22.55 -2.92
CA ALA A 127 3.84 21.79 -1.74
C ALA A 127 3.60 22.46 -0.37
N PRO A 128 3.68 23.81 -0.21
CA PRO A 128 3.40 24.44 1.08
C PRO A 128 2.03 24.09 1.69
N THR A 129 1.03 23.77 0.86
CA THR A 129 -0.33 23.36 1.30
C THR A 129 -0.35 22.00 2.00
N PHE A 130 0.53 21.07 1.61
CA PHE A 130 0.38 19.64 1.92
C PHE A 130 1.34 19.16 3.00
N GLY A 131 0.93 18.19 3.79
CA GLY A 131 1.77 17.45 4.73
C GLY A 131 2.48 16.25 4.11
N GLY A 132 2.08 15.85 2.89
CA GLY A 132 2.71 14.79 2.10
C GLY A 132 2.18 14.73 0.67
N ILE A 133 2.93 14.08 -0.21
CA ILE A 133 2.62 13.94 -1.64
C ILE A 133 2.60 12.46 -2.04
N ASN A 134 1.47 12.01 -2.55
CA ASN A 134 1.30 10.71 -3.18
C ASN A 134 1.30 10.88 -4.71
N LEU A 135 2.37 10.44 -5.37
CA LEU A 135 2.44 10.38 -6.83
C LEU A 135 1.73 9.12 -7.34
N GLU A 136 0.93 9.26 -8.39
CA GLU A 136 0.05 8.19 -8.86
C GLU A 136 -0.06 8.18 -10.40
N ASP A 137 -0.09 7.00 -11.02
CA ASP A 137 -0.39 6.81 -12.44
C ASP A 137 0.49 7.66 -13.39
N ILE A 138 1.79 7.78 -13.08
CA ILE A 138 2.79 8.46 -13.92
C ILE A 138 3.63 7.42 -14.65
N LYS A 139 3.77 7.55 -15.98
CA LYS A 139 4.51 6.58 -16.79
C LYS A 139 6.01 6.51 -16.45
N ALA A 140 6.59 5.34 -16.68
CA ALA A 140 8.03 5.13 -16.70
C ALA A 140 8.62 5.48 -18.08
N PRO A 141 9.87 5.98 -18.16
CA PRO A 141 10.82 6.18 -17.04
C PRO A 141 10.66 7.51 -16.28
N GLU A 142 9.78 8.41 -16.71
CA GLU A 142 9.64 9.77 -16.15
C GLU A 142 9.30 9.76 -14.66
N CYS A 143 8.47 8.83 -14.21
CA CYS A 143 8.08 8.70 -12.80
C CYS A 143 9.26 8.51 -11.84
N PHE A 144 10.36 7.89 -12.28
CA PHE A 144 11.56 7.74 -11.45
C PHE A 144 12.26 9.07 -11.22
N TYR A 145 12.42 9.85 -12.30
CA TYR A 145 13.04 11.18 -12.23
C TYR A 145 12.20 12.12 -11.36
N ILE A 146 10.88 12.13 -11.57
CA ILE A 146 9.95 12.98 -10.83
C ILE A 146 10.02 12.67 -9.33
N GLU A 147 9.94 11.38 -8.96
CA GLU A 147 10.00 11.00 -7.55
C GLU A 147 11.36 11.37 -6.92
N GLU A 148 12.47 11.08 -7.61
CA GLU A 148 13.81 11.38 -7.10
C GLU A 148 14.03 12.88 -6.89
N ARG A 149 13.59 13.71 -7.85
CA ARG A 149 13.67 15.16 -7.74
C ARG A 149 12.84 15.68 -6.59
N LEU A 150 11.56 15.31 -6.52
CA LEU A 150 10.64 15.82 -5.50
C LEU A 150 11.08 15.39 -4.09
N LYS A 151 11.62 14.18 -3.93
CA LYS A 151 12.23 13.75 -2.66
C LYS A 151 13.44 14.57 -2.23
N LYS A 152 14.18 15.16 -3.18
CA LYS A 152 15.35 16.00 -2.90
C LYS A 152 14.96 17.45 -2.66
N SER A 153 13.95 17.96 -3.37
CA SER A 153 13.56 19.37 -3.32
C SER A 153 12.55 19.71 -2.22
N LEU A 154 11.76 18.73 -1.77
CA LEU A 154 10.72 18.93 -0.76
C LEU A 154 11.14 18.49 0.64
N ASP A 155 10.55 19.13 1.63
CA ASP A 155 10.73 18.86 3.06
C ASP A 155 9.53 18.11 3.68
N ILE A 156 8.71 17.49 2.82
CA ILE A 156 7.54 16.68 3.15
C ILE A 156 7.66 15.32 2.46
N PRO A 157 7.04 14.25 3.00
CA PRO A 157 7.18 12.92 2.45
C PRO A 157 6.54 12.82 1.07
N VAL A 158 7.33 12.36 0.10
CA VAL A 158 6.90 12.03 -1.26
C VAL A 158 6.99 10.52 -1.45
N MET A 159 5.91 9.89 -1.94
CA MET A 159 5.91 8.48 -2.31
C MET A 159 5.11 8.28 -3.59
N HIS A 160 5.66 7.48 -4.50
CA HIS A 160 4.91 6.98 -5.65
C HIS A 160 4.28 5.62 -5.34
N ASP A 161 2.95 5.55 -5.31
CA ASP A 161 2.26 4.35 -4.83
C ASP A 161 2.43 3.14 -5.77
N ASP A 162 2.32 3.34 -7.08
CA ASP A 162 2.52 2.25 -8.06
C ASP A 162 3.90 1.59 -7.96
N GLN A 163 4.90 2.35 -7.51
CA GLN A 163 6.26 1.86 -7.28
C GLN A 163 6.38 1.18 -5.91
N HIS A 164 6.20 1.96 -4.84
CA HIS A 164 6.55 1.53 -3.49
C HIS A 164 5.41 0.81 -2.79
N GLY A 165 4.16 1.21 -3.02
CA GLY A 165 2.98 0.51 -2.49
C GLY A 165 2.98 -0.95 -2.95
N THR A 166 3.05 -1.16 -4.26
CA THR A 166 3.12 -2.51 -4.85
C THR A 166 4.31 -3.30 -4.29
N ALA A 167 5.49 -2.66 -4.19
CA ALA A 167 6.70 -3.30 -3.67
C ALA A 167 6.54 -3.76 -2.22
N ILE A 168 6.05 -2.91 -1.33
CA ILE A 168 5.89 -3.21 0.09
C ILE A 168 4.92 -4.37 0.29
N ILE A 169 3.75 -4.32 -0.35
CA ILE A 169 2.73 -5.35 -0.19
C ILE A 169 3.21 -6.68 -0.78
N SER A 170 3.84 -6.63 -1.95
CA SER A 170 4.39 -7.81 -2.59
C SER A 170 5.56 -8.41 -1.81
N ALA A 171 6.41 -7.59 -1.20
CA ALA A 171 7.51 -8.06 -0.35
C ALA A 171 7.01 -8.71 0.96
N ALA A 172 5.98 -8.14 1.59
CA ALA A 172 5.32 -8.74 2.75
C ALA A 172 4.69 -10.09 2.39
N GLY A 173 3.97 -10.15 1.26
CA GLY A 173 3.42 -11.37 0.70
C GLY A 173 4.48 -12.42 0.40
N LEU A 174 5.61 -12.03 -0.23
CA LEU A 174 6.69 -12.94 -0.57
C LEU A 174 7.34 -13.53 0.68
N LYS A 175 7.66 -12.68 1.67
CA LYS A 175 8.22 -13.10 2.95
C LYS A 175 7.35 -14.19 3.59
N ASN A 176 6.05 -13.96 3.67
CA ASN A 176 5.14 -14.91 4.27
C ASN A 176 4.91 -16.16 3.42
N ALA A 177 4.80 -16.04 2.10
CA ALA A 177 4.65 -17.20 1.21
C ALA A 177 5.86 -18.14 1.28
N LEU A 178 7.07 -17.58 1.37
CA LEU A 178 8.31 -18.34 1.56
C LEU A 178 8.37 -19.01 2.94
N GLU A 179 7.82 -18.38 3.97
CA GLU A 179 7.69 -18.99 5.29
C GLU A 179 6.70 -20.17 5.27
N VAL A 180 5.56 -20.01 4.59
CA VAL A 180 4.53 -21.07 4.46
C VAL A 180 5.07 -22.30 3.71
N ASN A 181 5.89 -22.11 2.66
CA ASN A 181 6.49 -23.24 1.93
C ASN A 181 7.88 -23.65 2.45
N GLY A 182 8.39 -23.01 3.52
CA GLY A 182 9.66 -23.34 4.15
C GLY A 182 10.91 -23.06 3.31
N LYS A 183 10.85 -22.11 2.36
CA LYS A 183 11.98 -21.74 1.50
C LYS A 183 12.75 -20.54 2.05
N ASP A 184 14.08 -20.58 1.90
CA ASP A 184 14.98 -19.47 2.24
C ASP A 184 15.09 -18.50 1.06
N ILE A 185 14.74 -17.22 1.29
CA ILE A 185 14.80 -16.16 0.27
C ILE A 185 16.19 -16.01 -0.37
N LYS A 186 17.26 -16.39 0.33
CA LYS A 186 18.62 -16.34 -0.21
C LYS A 186 18.88 -17.38 -1.30
N LYS A 187 18.07 -18.45 -1.36
CA LYS A 187 18.28 -19.60 -2.24
C LYS A 187 17.26 -19.70 -3.38
N VAL A 188 16.14 -18.99 -3.28
CA VAL A 188 15.06 -19.09 -4.27
C VAL A 188 15.45 -18.47 -5.60
N LYS A 189 15.04 -19.12 -6.69
CA LYS A 189 15.11 -18.56 -8.04
C LYS A 189 13.87 -17.74 -8.34
N ILE A 190 14.05 -16.45 -8.61
CA ILE A 190 12.96 -15.51 -8.84
C ILE A 190 12.94 -15.10 -10.30
N VAL A 191 11.80 -15.29 -10.96
CA VAL A 191 11.55 -14.80 -12.31
C VAL A 191 10.58 -13.64 -12.23
N VAL A 192 11.02 -12.48 -12.71
CA VAL A 192 10.21 -11.25 -12.76
C VAL A 192 9.83 -10.98 -14.21
N ASN A 193 8.55 -11.06 -14.53
CA ASN A 193 8.04 -10.72 -15.85
C ASN A 193 7.45 -9.31 -15.81
N GLY A 194 8.16 -8.38 -16.43
CA GLY A 194 7.94 -6.94 -16.32
C GLY A 194 9.21 -6.22 -15.90
N ALA A 195 9.45 -5.05 -16.48
CA ALA A 195 10.61 -4.20 -16.18
C ALA A 195 10.22 -2.71 -16.11
N GLY A 196 8.98 -2.46 -15.68
CA GLY A 196 8.47 -1.13 -15.36
C GLY A 196 8.75 -0.75 -13.91
N ALA A 197 8.17 0.38 -13.48
CA ALA A 197 8.46 0.97 -12.18
C ALA A 197 8.10 0.08 -10.98
N ALA A 198 6.94 -0.58 -11.03
CA ALA A 198 6.53 -1.55 -10.01
C ALA A 198 7.50 -2.75 -9.96
N ALA A 199 7.86 -3.33 -11.10
CA ALA A 199 8.73 -4.51 -11.17
C ALA A 199 10.14 -4.23 -10.61
N ILE A 200 10.72 -3.10 -10.99
CA ILE A 200 12.03 -2.65 -10.49
C ILE A 200 11.97 -2.45 -8.97
N SER A 201 10.94 -1.77 -8.47
CA SER A 201 10.79 -1.46 -7.04
C SER A 201 10.54 -2.71 -6.19
N CYS A 202 9.65 -3.61 -6.64
CA CYS A 202 9.42 -4.91 -5.99
C CYS A 202 10.71 -5.71 -5.89
N THR A 203 11.45 -5.80 -7.00
CA THR A 203 12.67 -6.62 -7.05
C THR A 203 13.77 -6.07 -6.14
N LYS A 204 13.95 -4.74 -6.09
CA LYS A 204 14.87 -4.10 -5.13
C LYS A 204 14.49 -4.40 -3.68
N LEU A 205 13.20 -4.40 -3.35
CA LEU A 205 12.74 -4.68 -1.99
C LEU A 205 12.88 -6.17 -1.63
N TYR A 206 12.71 -7.08 -2.58
CA TYR A 206 13.04 -8.50 -2.38
C TYR A 206 14.54 -8.70 -2.09
N MET A 207 15.40 -7.96 -2.78
CA MET A 207 16.84 -7.98 -2.49
C MET A 207 17.14 -7.43 -1.10
N ALA A 208 16.45 -6.37 -0.66
CA ALA A 208 16.55 -5.85 0.71
C ALA A 208 16.10 -6.87 1.77
N LEU A 209 15.13 -7.74 1.45
CA LEU A 209 14.75 -8.88 2.29
C LEU A 209 15.77 -10.04 2.27
N GLY A 210 16.73 -10.02 1.34
CA GLY A 210 17.81 -11.00 1.23
C GLY A 210 17.83 -11.84 -0.05
N ALA A 211 16.94 -11.59 -1.01
CA ALA A 211 17.01 -12.24 -2.32
C ALA A 211 18.34 -11.94 -3.02
N GLN A 212 19.00 -12.97 -3.53
CA GLN A 212 20.30 -12.82 -4.20
C GLN A 212 20.12 -12.40 -5.66
N LYS A 213 20.87 -11.39 -6.10
CA LYS A 213 20.73 -10.80 -7.44
C LYS A 213 20.97 -11.83 -8.54
N GLU A 214 21.95 -12.69 -8.35
CA GLU A 214 22.32 -13.79 -9.25
C GLU A 214 21.20 -14.83 -9.44
N ASN A 215 20.25 -14.92 -8.50
CA ASN A 215 19.10 -15.82 -8.58
C ASN A 215 17.86 -15.16 -9.20
N ILE A 216 17.96 -13.90 -9.62
CA ILE A 216 16.87 -13.13 -10.22
C ILE A 216 17.06 -13.08 -11.74
N LEU A 217 16.01 -13.45 -12.48
CA LEU A 217 15.90 -13.20 -13.91
C LEU A 217 14.75 -12.24 -14.18
N MET A 218 15.04 -11.13 -14.84
CA MET A 218 14.04 -10.15 -15.24
C MET A 218 13.80 -10.21 -16.75
N LEU A 219 12.54 -10.15 -17.16
CA LEU A 219 12.10 -10.13 -18.55
C LEU A 219 11.30 -8.86 -18.83
N ASP A 220 11.41 -8.35 -20.05
CA ASP A 220 10.47 -7.34 -20.57
C ASP A 220 9.82 -7.81 -21.87
N SER A 221 9.16 -6.91 -22.59
CA SER A 221 8.47 -7.23 -23.84
C SER A 221 9.37 -7.82 -24.94
N LYS A 222 10.70 -7.73 -24.80
CA LYS A 222 11.68 -8.29 -25.74
C LYS A 222 12.33 -9.59 -25.23
N GLY A 223 11.86 -10.15 -24.12
CA GLY A 223 12.42 -11.36 -23.50
C GLY A 223 13.36 -11.06 -22.32
N VAL A 224 14.25 -12.00 -22.02
CA VAL A 224 15.22 -11.88 -20.91
C VAL A 224 16.10 -10.64 -21.09
N ILE A 225 16.30 -9.89 -20.01
CA ILE A 225 17.19 -8.72 -19.99
C ILE A 225 18.63 -9.21 -19.82
N THR A 226 19.37 -9.30 -20.92
CA THR A 226 20.79 -9.66 -20.92
C THR A 226 21.69 -8.42 -20.93
N SER A 227 22.89 -8.56 -20.37
CA SER A 227 23.90 -7.49 -20.25
C SER A 227 24.40 -6.91 -21.58
N ASP A 228 24.32 -7.69 -22.67
CA ASP A 228 24.72 -7.30 -24.02
C ASP A 228 23.57 -6.69 -24.84
N ARG A 229 22.36 -6.61 -24.28
CA ARG A 229 21.20 -6.09 -25.01
C ARG A 229 21.29 -4.57 -25.17
N PRO A 230 21.26 -4.01 -26.40
CA PRO A 230 21.39 -2.58 -26.62
C PRO A 230 20.13 -1.81 -26.17
N GLY A 231 20.31 -0.55 -25.77
CA GLY A 231 19.20 0.37 -25.47
C GLY A 231 18.50 0.11 -24.13
N LEU A 232 19.19 -0.50 -23.16
CA LEU A 232 18.72 -0.58 -21.78
C LEU A 232 18.91 0.75 -21.06
N ASN A 233 17.90 1.17 -20.31
CA ASN A 233 18.05 2.25 -19.34
C ASN A 233 18.80 1.76 -18.09
N GLU A 234 19.23 2.68 -17.23
CA GLU A 234 19.99 2.39 -16.02
C GLU A 234 19.28 1.38 -15.11
N GLN A 235 17.96 1.51 -14.95
CA GLN A 235 17.19 0.65 -14.08
C GLN A 235 17.12 -0.80 -14.60
N LYS A 236 17.02 -1.00 -15.92
CA LYS A 236 17.07 -2.34 -16.54
C LYS A 236 18.48 -2.91 -16.54
N LEU A 237 19.50 -2.08 -16.77
CA LEU A 237 20.90 -2.50 -16.68
C LEU A 237 21.22 -3.07 -15.29
N PHE A 238 20.66 -2.47 -14.24
CA PHE A 238 20.83 -2.99 -12.88
C PHE A 238 20.39 -4.46 -12.74
N PHE A 239 19.36 -4.91 -13.47
CA PHE A 239 18.85 -6.29 -13.43
C PHE A 239 19.25 -7.15 -14.64
N ALA A 240 20.16 -6.66 -15.48
CA ALA A 240 20.62 -7.42 -16.63
C ALA A 240 21.47 -8.62 -16.19
N THR A 241 21.28 -9.77 -16.84
CA THR A 241 22.01 -11.02 -16.55
C THR A 241 23.10 -11.32 -17.57
N ASP A 242 24.17 -11.97 -17.12
CA ASP A 242 25.21 -12.56 -17.97
C ASP A 242 24.87 -14.00 -18.42
N ARG A 243 23.76 -14.58 -17.93
CA ARG A 243 23.28 -15.88 -18.40
C ARG A 243 22.92 -15.83 -19.89
N ARG A 244 23.24 -16.92 -20.59
CA ARG A 244 22.98 -17.11 -22.04
C ARG A 244 22.30 -18.44 -22.35
N ASP A 245 21.93 -19.19 -21.32
CA ASP A 245 21.23 -20.46 -21.39
C ASP A 245 19.70 -20.32 -21.36
N VAL A 246 19.20 -19.09 -21.18
CA VAL A 246 17.77 -18.78 -21.03
C VAL A 246 17.44 -17.53 -21.85
N HIS A 247 16.42 -17.62 -22.72
CA HIS A 247 16.02 -16.53 -23.61
C HIS A 247 14.54 -16.18 -23.51
N THR A 248 13.71 -17.17 -23.20
CA THR A 248 12.24 -17.05 -23.16
C THR A 248 11.70 -17.13 -21.74
N LEU A 249 10.44 -16.69 -21.57
CA LEU A 249 9.74 -16.84 -20.28
C LEU A 249 9.61 -18.31 -19.87
N ALA A 250 9.28 -19.20 -20.81
CA ALA A 250 9.13 -20.63 -20.54
C ALA A 250 10.42 -21.27 -20.01
N GLU A 251 11.56 -20.89 -20.57
CA GLU A 251 12.88 -21.35 -20.10
C GLU A 251 13.22 -20.74 -18.74
N ALA A 252 12.88 -19.46 -18.51
CA ALA A 252 13.20 -18.77 -17.26
C ALA A 252 12.46 -19.37 -16.06
N VAL A 253 11.17 -19.69 -16.22
CA VAL A 253 10.35 -20.26 -15.14
C VAL A 253 10.60 -21.75 -14.88
N ASN A 254 11.31 -22.43 -15.78
CA ASN A 254 11.66 -23.83 -15.58
C ASN A 254 12.54 -24.02 -14.32
N GLY A 255 12.00 -24.71 -13.32
CA GLY A 255 12.63 -24.88 -12.01
C GLY A 255 12.71 -23.60 -11.17
N ALA A 256 11.96 -22.54 -11.49
CA ALA A 256 11.89 -21.33 -10.68
C ALA A 256 11.03 -21.54 -9.43
N ASP A 257 11.43 -20.93 -8.32
CA ASP A 257 10.69 -21.00 -7.05
C ASP A 257 9.60 -19.94 -6.95
N VAL A 258 9.85 -18.79 -7.58
CA VAL A 258 8.99 -17.60 -7.51
C VAL A 258 8.81 -17.04 -8.91
N PHE A 259 7.56 -16.80 -9.29
CA PHE A 259 7.19 -15.98 -10.45
C PHE A 259 6.52 -14.71 -9.96
N VAL A 260 6.97 -13.55 -10.46
CA VAL A 260 6.37 -12.24 -10.19
C VAL A 260 6.01 -11.58 -11.51
N GLY A 261 4.72 -11.56 -11.82
CA GLY A 261 4.14 -10.90 -12.97
C GLY A 261 3.71 -9.49 -12.62
N LEU A 262 4.32 -8.51 -13.28
CA LEU A 262 3.98 -7.08 -13.23
C LEU A 262 3.94 -6.56 -14.67
N SER A 263 3.13 -7.23 -15.50
CA SER A 263 3.19 -7.15 -16.95
C SER A 263 1.79 -7.20 -17.58
N LYS A 264 1.63 -7.98 -18.66
CA LYS A 264 0.38 -8.17 -19.39
C LYS A 264 -0.30 -9.45 -18.92
N GLY A 265 -1.63 -9.45 -18.88
CA GLY A 265 -2.41 -10.66 -18.57
C GLY A 265 -2.22 -11.80 -19.56
N ASN A 266 -2.47 -13.03 -19.11
CA ASN A 266 -2.42 -14.29 -19.87
C ASN A 266 -1.07 -14.62 -20.53
N VAL A 267 0.04 -14.19 -19.92
CA VAL A 267 1.40 -14.46 -20.41
C VAL A 267 2.03 -15.72 -19.81
N LEU A 268 1.58 -16.15 -18.62
CA LEU A 268 2.05 -17.37 -17.98
C LEU A 268 1.05 -18.50 -18.25
N THR A 269 1.51 -19.59 -18.86
CA THR A 269 0.63 -20.70 -19.28
C THR A 269 0.66 -21.86 -18.28
N LYS A 270 -0.35 -22.75 -18.33
CA LYS A 270 -0.37 -23.99 -17.52
C LYS A 270 0.89 -24.83 -17.71
N GLU A 271 1.36 -24.96 -18.95
CA GLU A 271 2.57 -25.73 -19.26
C GLU A 271 3.82 -25.12 -18.65
N MET A 272 3.93 -23.79 -18.63
CA MET A 272 5.01 -23.08 -17.93
C MET A 272 4.93 -23.29 -16.41
N VAL A 273 3.73 -23.21 -15.81
CA VAL A 273 3.55 -23.46 -14.38
C VAL A 273 3.96 -24.89 -14.01
N LYS A 274 3.65 -25.88 -14.85
CA LYS A 274 4.06 -27.28 -14.67
C LYS A 274 5.57 -27.51 -14.68
N THR A 275 6.40 -26.58 -15.16
CA THR A 275 7.87 -26.73 -15.13
C THR A 275 8.54 -26.05 -13.94
N MET A 276 7.83 -25.24 -13.16
CA MET A 276 8.42 -24.54 -12.00
C MET A 276 8.93 -25.50 -10.91
N ALA A 277 9.55 -25.02 -9.84
CA ALA A 277 9.93 -25.83 -8.67
C ALA A 277 8.72 -26.24 -7.80
N LYS A 278 8.87 -27.29 -6.98
CA LYS A 278 7.83 -27.72 -6.01
C LYS A 278 7.42 -26.55 -5.10
N ASP A 279 6.15 -26.48 -4.73
CA ASP A 279 5.56 -25.44 -3.89
C ASP A 279 5.89 -24.01 -4.39
N PRO A 280 5.65 -23.68 -5.68
CA PRO A 280 6.07 -22.39 -6.23
C PRO A 280 5.20 -21.26 -5.70
N VAL A 281 5.80 -20.08 -5.58
CA VAL A 281 5.09 -18.84 -5.31
C VAL A 281 4.79 -18.16 -6.65
N ILE A 282 3.53 -17.88 -6.95
CA ILE A 282 3.10 -17.20 -8.18
C ILE A 282 2.36 -15.92 -7.80
N PHE A 283 2.98 -14.78 -8.06
CA PHE A 283 2.35 -13.46 -7.94
C PHE A 283 1.97 -12.99 -9.33
N ALA A 284 0.68 -13.09 -9.69
CA ALA A 284 0.15 -12.65 -10.97
C ALA A 284 -0.61 -11.33 -10.77
N LEU A 285 0.12 -10.22 -10.81
CA LEU A 285 -0.32 -8.91 -10.33
C LEU A 285 -0.83 -7.98 -11.44
N ALA A 286 -0.85 -8.41 -12.70
CA ALA A 286 -1.47 -7.64 -13.77
C ALA A 286 -2.98 -7.41 -13.52
N ASN A 287 -3.43 -6.19 -13.78
CA ASN A 287 -4.83 -5.79 -13.69
C ASN A 287 -5.35 -5.31 -15.06
N PRO A 288 -6.63 -5.54 -15.39
CA PRO A 288 -7.63 -6.32 -14.62
C PRO A 288 -7.53 -7.85 -14.83
N VAL A 289 -6.74 -8.29 -15.81
CA VAL A 289 -6.54 -9.71 -16.13
C VAL A 289 -5.12 -10.11 -15.70
N PRO A 290 -4.97 -11.08 -14.78
CA PRO A 290 -3.67 -11.50 -14.27
C PRO A 290 -2.86 -12.26 -15.33
N GLU A 291 -1.56 -12.42 -15.10
CA GLU A 291 -0.65 -13.19 -15.97
C GLU A 291 -1.11 -14.63 -16.18
N ILE A 292 -1.76 -15.23 -15.18
CA ILE A 292 -2.49 -16.49 -15.23
C ILE A 292 -3.67 -16.41 -14.24
N SER A 293 -4.79 -17.06 -14.54
CA SER A 293 -5.92 -17.13 -13.59
C SER A 293 -5.59 -18.02 -12.39
N TYR A 294 -6.30 -17.81 -11.27
CA TYR A 294 -6.11 -18.65 -10.07
C TYR A 294 -6.47 -20.10 -10.37
N GLU A 295 -7.58 -20.29 -11.08
CA GLU A 295 -8.09 -21.59 -11.47
C GLU A 295 -7.06 -22.35 -12.33
N ASP A 296 -6.49 -21.68 -13.34
CA ASP A 296 -5.54 -22.31 -14.24
C ASP A 296 -4.21 -22.65 -13.56
N ALA A 297 -3.73 -21.79 -12.66
CA ALA A 297 -2.50 -22.04 -11.90
C ALA A 297 -2.67 -23.21 -10.94
N MET A 298 -3.79 -23.26 -10.20
CA MET A 298 -4.09 -24.34 -9.26
C MET A 298 -4.37 -25.66 -9.98
N GLU A 299 -5.02 -25.64 -11.16
CA GLU A 299 -5.20 -26.83 -11.99
C GLU A 299 -3.87 -27.36 -12.53
N ALA A 300 -3.00 -26.47 -13.01
CA ALA A 300 -1.67 -26.85 -13.49
C ALA A 300 -0.77 -27.39 -12.37
N ARG A 301 -0.91 -26.82 -11.17
CA ARG A 301 -0.06 -27.12 -10.03
C ARG A 301 -0.74 -26.82 -8.69
N PRO A 302 -1.37 -27.83 -8.06
CA PRO A 302 -2.17 -27.66 -6.85
C PRO A 302 -1.39 -27.20 -5.60
N ASP A 303 -0.07 -27.35 -5.58
CA ASP A 303 0.81 -26.91 -4.50
C ASP A 303 1.31 -25.46 -4.69
N THR A 304 0.72 -24.69 -5.59
CA THR A 304 1.04 -23.26 -5.79
C THR A 304 0.60 -22.41 -4.60
N LEU A 305 1.44 -21.46 -4.18
CA LEU A 305 1.05 -20.33 -3.34
C LEU A 305 0.84 -19.13 -4.24
N MET A 306 -0.42 -18.74 -4.44
CA MET A 306 -0.76 -17.71 -5.41
C MET A 306 -1.28 -16.45 -4.75
N ALA A 307 -0.84 -15.30 -5.27
CA ALA A 307 -1.46 -14.00 -5.01
C ALA A 307 -1.72 -13.25 -6.32
N THR A 308 -2.76 -12.42 -6.33
CA THR A 308 -3.08 -11.55 -7.46
C THR A 308 -3.47 -10.15 -6.98
N GLY A 309 -3.67 -9.22 -7.92
CA GLY A 309 -4.26 -7.91 -7.62
C GLY A 309 -5.78 -7.95 -7.34
N ARG A 310 -6.45 -9.07 -7.62
CA ARG A 310 -7.91 -9.15 -7.59
C ARG A 310 -8.47 -9.43 -6.21
N THR A 311 -9.61 -8.81 -5.90
CA THR A 311 -10.31 -8.96 -4.62
C THR A 311 -11.01 -10.32 -4.46
N ASP A 312 -11.24 -11.03 -5.56
CA ASP A 312 -11.98 -12.30 -5.57
C ASP A 312 -11.13 -13.54 -5.34
N TYR A 313 -9.81 -13.39 -5.21
CA TYR A 313 -8.89 -14.50 -4.93
C TYR A 313 -8.35 -14.47 -3.49
N PRO A 314 -7.84 -15.62 -2.99
CA PRO A 314 -7.51 -15.78 -1.58
C PRO A 314 -6.46 -14.81 -1.06
N ASN A 315 -5.34 -14.63 -1.79
CA ASN A 315 -4.28 -13.71 -1.39
C ASN A 315 -4.27 -12.51 -2.35
N GLN A 316 -4.67 -11.35 -1.85
CA GLN A 316 -4.72 -10.13 -2.64
C GLN A 316 -3.52 -9.23 -2.29
N ILE A 317 -2.65 -8.99 -3.27
CA ILE A 317 -1.64 -7.93 -3.21
C ILE A 317 -2.27 -6.66 -3.78
N ASN A 318 -2.71 -5.78 -2.89
CA ASN A 318 -3.34 -4.51 -3.24
C ASN A 318 -2.77 -3.39 -2.38
N ASN A 319 -2.38 -2.29 -3.02
CA ASN A 319 -1.73 -1.15 -2.37
C ASN A 319 -2.58 -0.51 -1.27
N VAL A 320 -3.90 -0.73 -1.26
CA VAL A 320 -4.82 -0.25 -0.22
C VAL A 320 -4.41 -0.71 1.20
N ILE A 321 -3.70 -1.84 1.33
CA ILE A 321 -3.18 -2.27 2.64
C ILE A 321 -1.85 -1.63 3.03
N GLY A 322 -1.35 -0.69 2.22
CA GLY A 322 -0.07 -0.01 2.39
C GLY A 322 -0.24 1.49 2.54
N PHE A 323 -0.53 2.20 1.44
CA PHE A 323 -0.41 3.66 1.38
C PHE A 323 -1.18 4.43 2.46
N PRO A 324 -2.42 4.08 2.87
CA PRO A 324 -3.12 4.88 3.87
C PRO A 324 -2.37 4.89 5.20
N TYR A 325 -1.79 3.75 5.57
CA TYR A 325 -1.15 3.53 6.86
C TYR A 325 0.31 4.01 6.87
N ILE A 326 1.01 3.89 5.75
CA ILE A 326 2.35 4.46 5.58
C ILE A 326 2.30 5.98 5.74
N PHE A 327 1.36 6.64 5.04
CA PHE A 327 1.18 8.08 5.20
C PHE A 327 0.67 8.44 6.59
N ARG A 328 -0.24 7.67 7.19
CA ARG A 328 -0.71 7.95 8.56
C ARG A 328 0.46 8.01 9.54
N GLY A 329 1.31 6.98 9.53
CA GLY A 329 2.50 6.92 10.36
C GLY A 329 3.49 8.06 10.08
N ALA A 330 3.72 8.39 8.80
CA ALA A 330 4.59 9.49 8.41
C ALA A 330 4.05 10.87 8.85
N LEU A 331 2.74 11.10 8.68
CA LEU A 331 2.09 12.36 9.05
C LEU A 331 2.04 12.54 10.57
N ASP A 332 1.79 11.49 11.37
CA ASP A 332 1.67 11.63 12.83
C ASP A 332 2.95 12.09 13.54
N VAL A 333 4.10 11.87 12.89
CA VAL A 333 5.42 12.28 13.35
C VAL A 333 6.00 13.43 12.53
N HIS A 334 5.21 14.01 11.62
CA HIS A 334 5.60 15.05 10.67
C HIS A 334 6.91 14.69 9.93
N ALA A 335 7.03 13.46 9.45
CA ALA A 335 8.22 12.96 8.77
C ALA A 335 8.57 13.83 7.56
N THR A 336 9.85 14.10 7.34
CA THR A 336 10.35 14.83 6.17
C THR A 336 10.44 13.97 4.91
N ALA A 337 10.44 12.65 5.07
CA ALA A 337 10.57 11.68 3.98
C ALA A 337 9.87 10.35 4.32
N ILE A 338 9.60 9.54 3.28
CA ILE A 338 9.36 8.10 3.41
C ILE A 338 10.62 7.39 2.87
N ASN A 339 11.49 6.97 3.79
CA ASN A 339 12.78 6.33 3.49
C ASN A 339 12.67 4.78 3.45
N GLU A 340 13.79 4.11 3.20
CA GLU A 340 13.82 2.64 3.06
C GLU A 340 13.53 1.92 4.38
N GLU A 341 13.97 2.47 5.51
CA GLU A 341 13.69 1.95 6.85
C GLU A 341 12.18 1.92 7.12
N MET A 342 11.47 2.99 6.78
CA MET A 342 10.01 3.06 6.89
C MET A 342 9.30 2.05 5.99
N LYS A 343 9.77 1.88 4.74
CA LYS A 343 9.20 0.88 3.82
C LYS A 343 9.40 -0.54 4.34
N MET A 344 10.60 -0.86 4.83
CA MET A 344 10.91 -2.16 5.44
C MET A 344 10.10 -2.40 6.71
N ALA A 345 9.89 -1.38 7.54
CA ALA A 345 9.02 -1.49 8.71
C ALA A 345 7.56 -1.82 8.31
N ALA A 346 7.05 -1.19 7.25
CA ALA A 346 5.73 -1.51 6.70
C ALA A 346 5.67 -2.97 6.18
N VAL A 347 6.71 -3.44 5.47
CA VAL A 347 6.81 -4.83 5.00
C VAL A 347 6.69 -5.81 6.17
N HIS A 348 7.47 -5.57 7.23
CA HIS A 348 7.46 -6.45 8.41
C HIS A 348 6.13 -6.39 9.15
N ALA A 349 5.56 -5.21 9.37
CA ALA A 349 4.28 -5.04 10.05
C ALA A 349 3.14 -5.78 9.34
N ILE A 350 3.05 -5.65 8.01
CA ILE A 350 2.02 -6.32 7.20
C ILE A 350 2.23 -7.84 7.23
N ALA A 351 3.48 -8.29 7.10
CA ALA A 351 3.80 -9.70 7.14
C ALA A 351 3.45 -10.33 8.50
N ASP A 352 3.78 -9.66 9.60
CA ASP A 352 3.57 -10.18 10.94
C ASP A 352 2.08 -10.10 11.36
N LEU A 353 1.33 -9.10 10.88
CA LEU A 353 -0.11 -8.99 11.11
C LEU A 353 -0.89 -10.18 10.52
N ALA A 354 -0.48 -10.71 9.36
CA ALA A 354 -1.12 -11.87 8.74
C ALA A 354 -1.01 -13.16 9.60
N LYS A 355 -0.08 -13.18 10.55
CA LYS A 355 0.16 -14.31 11.45
C LYS A 355 -0.64 -14.22 12.75
N GLN A 356 -1.21 -13.05 13.04
CA GLN A 356 -2.01 -12.82 14.22
C GLN A 356 -3.45 -13.31 14.02
N PRO A 357 -4.18 -13.69 15.09
CA PRO A 357 -5.57 -14.11 15.00
C PRO A 357 -6.47 -13.10 14.26
N VAL A 358 -7.20 -13.56 13.23
CA VAL A 358 -8.01 -12.67 12.38
C VAL A 358 -9.29 -12.22 13.10
N PRO A 359 -9.59 -10.90 13.15
CA PRO A 359 -10.81 -10.36 13.74
C PRO A 359 -12.08 -10.87 13.07
N ASP A 360 -13.17 -11.00 13.82
CA ASP A 360 -14.47 -11.48 13.31
C ASP A 360 -15.01 -10.62 12.17
N VAL A 361 -14.87 -9.29 12.27
CA VAL A 361 -15.31 -8.35 11.23
C VAL A 361 -14.72 -8.68 9.85
N VAL A 362 -13.50 -9.23 9.79
CA VAL A 362 -12.89 -9.64 8.53
C VAL A 362 -13.53 -10.93 8.01
N ASN A 363 -13.72 -11.92 8.87
CA ASN A 363 -14.36 -13.19 8.50
C ASN A 363 -15.80 -12.96 8.00
N ASP A 364 -16.54 -12.06 8.67
CA ASP A 364 -17.92 -11.73 8.33
C ASP A 364 -18.04 -11.07 6.94
N VAL A 365 -17.16 -10.12 6.63
CA VAL A 365 -17.16 -9.40 5.34
C VAL A 365 -16.83 -10.31 4.17
N TYR A 366 -15.91 -11.26 4.35
CA TYR A 366 -15.52 -12.19 3.29
C TYR A 366 -16.33 -13.49 3.27
N HIS A 367 -17.25 -13.68 4.23
CA HIS A 367 -18.03 -14.91 4.40
C HIS A 367 -17.16 -16.16 4.48
N VAL A 368 -16.01 -16.06 5.14
CA VAL A 368 -15.06 -17.17 5.34
C VAL A 368 -15.01 -17.51 6.81
N ASN A 369 -15.10 -18.80 7.13
CA ASN A 369 -14.87 -19.28 8.49
C ASN A 369 -13.38 -19.49 8.71
N ASN A 370 -12.81 -18.79 9.69
CA ASN A 370 -11.50 -19.10 10.26
C ASN A 370 -10.30 -18.92 9.29
N LEU A 371 -10.13 -17.71 8.74
CA LEU A 371 -8.89 -17.33 8.05
C LEU A 371 -7.69 -17.54 9.00
N THR A 372 -6.75 -18.39 8.59
CA THR A 372 -5.56 -18.75 9.37
C THR A 372 -4.34 -18.70 8.48
N PHE A 373 -3.20 -18.33 9.07
CA PHE A 373 -1.95 -18.18 8.34
C PHE A 373 -1.57 -19.47 7.57
N GLY A 374 -1.44 -19.36 6.25
CA GLY A 374 -1.20 -20.51 5.38
C GLY A 374 -1.32 -20.17 3.89
N ARG A 375 -1.49 -21.20 3.06
CA ARG A 375 -1.51 -21.07 1.58
C ARG A 375 -2.61 -20.15 1.06
N GLU A 376 -3.77 -20.18 1.69
CA GLU A 376 -4.95 -19.39 1.31
C GLU A 376 -5.03 -18.04 2.04
N TYR A 377 -4.13 -17.79 2.99
CA TYR A 377 -4.06 -16.55 3.75
C TYR A 377 -2.64 -16.30 4.27
N PHE A 378 -1.82 -15.63 3.48
CA PHE A 378 -0.47 -15.18 3.89
C PHE A 378 -0.31 -13.66 3.81
N ILE A 379 -1.37 -12.94 3.48
CA ILE A 379 -1.43 -11.49 3.39
C ILE A 379 -2.76 -11.01 3.98
N PRO A 380 -2.77 -9.94 4.80
CA PRO A 380 -4.00 -9.48 5.44
C PRO A 380 -4.98 -8.89 4.42
N LYS A 381 -6.25 -8.82 4.81
CA LYS A 381 -7.31 -8.28 3.95
C LYS A 381 -7.45 -6.77 4.13
N PRO A 382 -7.85 -6.02 3.09
CA PRO A 382 -8.09 -4.57 3.14
C PRO A 382 -8.95 -4.05 4.29
N VAL A 383 -9.95 -4.82 4.73
CA VAL A 383 -10.88 -4.41 5.80
C VAL A 383 -10.37 -4.77 7.20
N ASP A 384 -9.14 -5.28 7.32
CA ASP A 384 -8.57 -5.64 8.61
C ASP A 384 -8.31 -4.38 9.45
N PRO A 385 -9.05 -4.18 10.56
CA PRO A 385 -8.97 -2.94 11.34
C PRO A 385 -7.58 -2.73 11.95
N ARG A 386 -6.81 -3.81 12.16
CA ARG A 386 -5.49 -3.76 12.79
C ARG A 386 -4.43 -3.10 11.90
N LEU A 387 -4.70 -2.96 10.60
CA LEU A 387 -3.73 -2.36 9.67
C LEU A 387 -3.41 -0.91 10.05
N ILE A 388 -4.40 -0.12 10.49
CA ILE A 388 -4.16 1.26 10.90
C ILE A 388 -3.24 1.33 12.11
N THR A 389 -3.39 0.44 13.09
CA THR A 389 -2.59 0.46 14.32
C THR A 389 -1.19 -0.09 14.08
N GLU A 390 -1.07 -1.26 13.47
CA GLU A 390 0.22 -1.96 13.37
C GLU A 390 1.13 -1.35 12.31
N VAL A 391 0.61 -1.05 11.11
CA VAL A 391 1.43 -0.52 10.02
C VAL A 391 1.81 0.93 10.29
N SER A 392 0.87 1.79 10.71
CA SER A 392 1.17 3.20 11.00
C SER A 392 2.15 3.33 12.16
N ALA A 393 2.01 2.53 13.22
CA ALA A 393 2.96 2.56 14.34
C ALA A 393 4.35 2.08 13.96
N ALA A 394 4.47 1.02 13.15
CA ALA A 394 5.77 0.57 12.67
C ALA A 394 6.46 1.63 11.81
N VAL A 395 5.71 2.29 10.93
CA VAL A 395 6.23 3.36 10.06
C VAL A 395 6.62 4.60 10.86
N ALA A 396 5.78 5.05 11.79
CA ALA A 396 6.09 6.17 12.68
C ALA A 396 7.35 5.90 13.52
N LYS A 397 7.48 4.68 14.05
CA LYS A 397 8.68 4.26 14.79
C LYS A 397 9.92 4.28 13.93
N ALA A 398 9.85 3.75 12.72
CA ALA A 398 10.98 3.77 11.78
C ALA A 398 11.37 5.20 11.36
N ALA A 399 10.41 6.10 11.19
CA ALA A 399 10.67 7.51 10.89
C ALA A 399 11.43 8.21 12.03
N ILE A 400 11.06 7.92 13.29
CA ILE A 400 11.78 8.41 14.48
C ILE A 400 13.18 7.80 14.55
N ASP A 401 13.29 6.47 14.45
CA ASP A 401 14.55 5.75 14.59
C ASP A 401 15.58 6.14 13.51
N SER A 402 15.12 6.47 12.30
CA SER A 402 15.96 6.92 11.18
C SER A 402 16.23 8.44 11.15
N GLY A 403 15.62 9.20 12.06
CA GLY A 403 15.86 10.64 12.21
C GLY A 403 15.17 11.54 11.19
N VAL A 404 14.17 11.03 10.45
CA VAL A 404 13.36 11.84 9.51
C VAL A 404 12.10 12.42 10.15
N ALA A 405 11.74 12.01 11.37
CA ALA A 405 10.62 12.56 12.12
C ALA A 405 10.93 13.95 12.72
N ARG A 406 9.96 14.87 12.70
CA ARG A 406 10.05 16.17 13.42
C ARG A 406 9.38 16.11 14.80
N LYS A 407 8.60 15.07 15.08
CA LYS A 407 7.87 14.87 16.33
C LYS A 407 8.06 13.44 16.84
N ASN A 408 8.27 13.29 18.15
CA ASN A 408 8.37 11.99 18.80
C ASN A 408 7.03 11.52 19.38
N ILE A 409 6.89 10.21 19.51
CA ILE A 409 5.80 9.54 20.22
C ILE A 409 6.38 8.98 21.52
N GLU A 410 5.89 9.48 22.66
CA GLU A 410 6.37 9.06 23.99
C GLU A 410 5.62 7.82 24.51
N ASN A 411 4.32 7.72 24.18
CA ASN A 411 3.46 6.62 24.61
C ASN A 411 2.85 5.90 23.40
N TRP A 412 3.43 4.75 23.06
CA TRP A 412 3.02 3.95 21.91
C TRP A 412 1.64 3.30 22.09
N ASP A 413 1.25 2.95 23.31
CA ASP A 413 -0.06 2.36 23.58
C ASP A 413 -1.16 3.41 23.41
N GLU A 414 -0.95 4.62 23.92
CA GLU A 414 -1.87 5.74 23.72
C GLU A 414 -1.98 6.11 22.23
N TYR A 415 -0.85 6.12 21.52
CA TYR A 415 -0.84 6.37 20.08
C TYR A 415 -1.65 5.32 19.31
N LYS A 416 -1.39 4.02 19.53
CA LYS A 416 -2.17 2.94 18.90
C LYS A 416 -3.66 3.03 19.24
N ASN A 417 -4.00 3.35 20.49
CA ASN A 417 -5.40 3.54 20.91
C ASN A 417 -6.07 4.71 20.17
N SER A 418 -5.34 5.81 19.96
CA SER A 418 -5.86 6.97 19.22
C SER A 418 -6.18 6.62 17.76
N LEU A 419 -5.37 5.77 17.12
CA LEU A 419 -5.59 5.29 15.76
C LEU A 419 -6.83 4.40 15.65
N SER A 420 -7.06 3.50 16.62
CA SER A 420 -8.28 2.67 16.66
C SER A 420 -9.56 3.50 16.77
N VAL A 421 -9.52 4.62 17.51
CA VAL A 421 -10.68 5.51 17.67
C VAL A 421 -10.92 6.36 16.41
N LEU A 422 -9.86 6.73 15.70
CA LEU A 422 -9.90 7.66 14.56
C LEU A 422 -10.81 7.18 13.42
N LEU A 423 -10.93 5.86 13.21
CA LEU A 423 -11.84 5.27 12.22
C LEU A 423 -13.19 4.82 12.79
N GLY A 424 -13.49 5.16 14.04
CA GLY A 424 -14.72 4.74 14.71
C GLY A 424 -14.82 3.23 14.95
N GLN A 425 -13.69 2.51 14.91
CA GLN A 425 -13.64 1.05 15.11
C GLN A 425 -13.89 0.67 16.58
N GLU A 426 -13.54 1.56 17.53
CA GLU A 426 -13.84 1.40 18.94
C GLU A 426 -14.44 2.67 19.56
N THR A 427 -15.43 2.48 20.43
CA THR A 427 -15.96 3.57 21.26
C THR A 427 -15.15 3.71 22.55
N LYS A 428 -15.06 4.93 23.10
CA LYS A 428 -14.47 5.16 24.44
C LYS A 428 -15.10 4.29 25.53
N LEU A 429 -16.37 3.88 25.36
CA LEU A 429 -17.06 2.97 26.27
C LEU A 429 -16.47 1.56 26.21
N THR A 430 -16.30 1.01 25.00
CA THR A 430 -15.71 -0.32 24.79
C THR A 430 -14.29 -0.39 25.36
N GLN A 431 -13.47 0.63 25.11
CA GLN A 431 -12.11 0.72 25.65
C GLN A 431 -12.09 0.75 27.18
N LYS A 432 -13.00 1.49 27.80
CA LYS A 432 -13.11 1.54 29.26
C LYS A 432 -13.47 0.16 29.84
N LEU A 433 -14.31 -0.62 29.15
CA LEU A 433 -14.63 -1.99 29.56
C LEU A 433 -13.39 -2.89 29.50
N TYR A 434 -12.64 -2.85 28.40
CA TYR A 434 -11.40 -3.64 28.27
C TYR A 434 -10.34 -3.25 29.29
N ALA A 435 -10.08 -1.95 29.47
CA ALA A 435 -9.11 -1.46 30.46
C ALA A 435 -9.50 -1.85 31.89
N THR A 436 -10.80 -1.78 32.23
CA THR A 436 -11.31 -2.22 33.54
C THR A 436 -11.12 -3.72 33.74
N ALA A 437 -11.40 -4.52 32.71
CA ALA A 437 -11.21 -5.97 32.75
C ALA A 437 -9.72 -6.36 32.89
N ALA A 438 -8.83 -5.66 32.18
CA ALA A 438 -7.38 -5.88 32.25
C ALA A 438 -6.78 -5.47 33.60
N ALA A 439 -7.27 -4.38 34.22
CA ALA A 439 -6.85 -3.94 35.54
C ALA A 439 -7.34 -4.86 36.68
N HIS A 440 -8.43 -5.61 36.44
CA HIS A 440 -9.05 -6.49 37.42
C HIS A 440 -9.26 -7.90 36.85
N PRO A 441 -8.18 -8.63 36.50
CA PRO A 441 -8.28 -9.92 35.82
C PRO A 441 -9.09 -10.91 36.65
N GLN A 442 -10.21 -11.36 36.09
CA GLN A 442 -11.06 -12.39 36.70
C GLN A 442 -10.77 -13.74 36.04
N ARG A 443 -10.89 -14.83 36.81
CA ARG A 443 -10.89 -16.17 36.22
C ARG A 443 -12.28 -16.42 35.63
N VAL A 444 -12.36 -16.50 34.31
CA VAL A 444 -13.59 -16.79 33.57
C VAL A 444 -13.57 -18.24 33.10
N VAL A 445 -14.64 -18.99 33.39
CA VAL A 445 -14.82 -20.36 32.89
C VAL A 445 -15.74 -20.31 31.68
N PHE A 446 -15.21 -20.66 30.51
CA PHE A 446 -15.99 -20.83 29.30
C PHE A 446 -16.55 -22.26 29.27
N ALA A 447 -17.81 -22.43 29.70
CA ALA A 447 -18.40 -23.75 29.92
C ALA A 447 -18.75 -24.51 28.61
N GLU A 448 -18.93 -23.80 27.51
CA GLU A 448 -19.34 -24.39 26.23
C GLU A 448 -18.15 -24.63 25.29
N ALA A 449 -17.34 -25.64 25.62
CA ALA A 449 -16.13 -26.00 24.86
C ALA A 449 -16.39 -26.51 23.43
N VAL A 450 -17.64 -26.57 22.99
CA VAL A 450 -18.04 -26.93 21.61
C VAL A 450 -18.59 -25.75 20.83
N HIS A 451 -18.91 -24.63 21.48
CA HIS A 451 -19.45 -23.46 20.80
C HIS A 451 -18.29 -22.63 20.24
N PRO A 452 -18.22 -22.40 18.90
CA PRO A 452 -17.09 -21.70 18.27
C PRO A 452 -16.78 -20.34 18.90
N THR A 453 -17.82 -19.57 19.24
CA THR A 453 -17.68 -18.28 19.92
C THR A 453 -17.06 -18.40 21.32
N MET A 454 -17.36 -19.46 22.07
CA MET A 454 -16.82 -19.66 23.42
C MET A 454 -15.39 -20.19 23.39
N LEU A 455 -15.08 -21.07 22.43
CA LEU A 455 -13.70 -21.47 22.14
C LEU A 455 -12.85 -20.27 21.72
N LYS A 456 -13.38 -19.41 20.85
CA LYS A 456 -12.69 -18.19 20.40
C LYS A 456 -12.48 -17.19 21.54
N ALA A 457 -13.50 -16.95 22.36
CA ALA A 457 -13.39 -16.11 23.54
C ALA A 457 -12.33 -16.64 24.53
N ALA A 458 -12.25 -17.97 24.71
CA ALA A 458 -11.23 -18.60 25.54
C ALA A 458 -9.80 -18.41 24.99
N VAL A 459 -9.62 -18.44 23.66
CA VAL A 459 -8.32 -18.16 23.02
C VAL A 459 -7.96 -16.67 23.13
N GLN A 460 -8.92 -15.77 22.85
CA GLN A 460 -8.71 -14.32 22.93
C GLN A 460 -8.43 -13.84 24.36
N ALA A 461 -9.10 -14.40 25.37
CA ALA A 461 -8.89 -14.05 26.77
C ALA A 461 -7.54 -14.54 27.35
N LYS A 462 -6.81 -15.38 26.61
CA LYS A 462 -5.49 -15.91 27.01
C LYS A 462 -4.32 -15.07 26.49
N ALA A 463 -4.52 -14.33 25.39
CA ALA A 463 -3.57 -13.37 24.83
C ALA A 463 -3.66 -12.04 25.60
#